data_AF-A0A7S0IQU9-F1
#
_entry.id   AF-A0A7S0IQU9-F1
#
_cell.length_a   1.000
_cell.length_b   1.000
_cell.length_c   1.000
_cell.angle_alpha   90.00
_cell.angle_beta   90.00
_cell.angle_gamma   90.00
#
_symmetry.space_group_name_H-M   'P 1'
#
loop_
_entity.id
_entity.type
_entity.pdbx_description
1 polymer ?
#
loop_
_entity_poly.entity_id
_entity_poly.type
_entity_poly.pdbx_seq_one_letter_code
_entity_poly.pdbx_strand_id
1 'polypeptide(L)'
;SPQPLLPPPPSPPLPATPRSPPRPSPPPPTSPPSPPPSSPPSQPPPRVQLSPSPPPSPAVPPSSPPSPLPLPPPQPQLPPPSTPPFTGARSALALRLRSARADQAVPGRWTVWALRVFADVDCRSPLRGKPTLSSSGVDCCSVGPLCDECQERANPWNTIGANSGLPSSEGDDLGWKGVEDRDGQAWIAIQLSAAKTIGCVKLYQDHKRSTSFVSVELTSDPISETSEWEEVASRAALSCDEPNCCAGEDWDCDFVTTLSFRLSPPRLPPPPALPPPPPSTPPWAPPPSASLSPSP
;
A
#
# COMPACT_ATOMS: atom_id res chain seq x y z
N SER A 1 4.54 -74.98 -14.96
CA SER A 1 4.13 -74.76 -13.56
C SER A 1 4.81 -73.52 -13.03
N PRO A 2 4.07 -72.47 -12.64
CA PRO A 2 4.67 -71.25 -12.10
C PRO A 2 5.27 -71.52 -10.72
N GLN A 3 6.46 -70.98 -10.46
CA GLN A 3 7.13 -71.09 -9.16
C GLN A 3 6.40 -70.25 -8.11
N PRO A 4 6.28 -70.74 -6.86
CA PRO A 4 5.72 -69.97 -5.77
C PRO A 4 6.66 -68.80 -5.41
N LEU A 5 6.11 -67.60 -5.42
CA LEU A 5 6.78 -66.39 -4.94
C LEU A 5 6.97 -66.50 -3.42
N LEU A 6 8.22 -66.52 -2.98
CA LEU A 6 8.57 -66.43 -1.56
C LEU A 6 8.23 -65.03 -1.02
N PRO A 7 7.74 -64.94 0.22
CA PRO A 7 7.45 -63.65 0.85
C PRO A 7 8.76 -62.85 1.05
N PRO A 8 8.68 -61.51 0.95
CA PRO A 8 9.84 -60.65 1.16
C PRO A 8 10.36 -60.78 2.60
N PRO A 9 11.67 -60.66 2.82
CA PRO A 9 12.25 -60.71 4.15
C PRO A 9 11.78 -59.53 5.02
N PRO A 10 11.70 -59.71 6.34
CA PRO A 10 11.32 -58.65 7.27
C PRO A 10 12.34 -57.51 7.25
N SER A 11 11.84 -56.28 7.32
CA SER A 11 12.68 -55.08 7.36
C SER A 11 13.57 -55.05 8.61
N PRO A 12 14.82 -54.56 8.51
CA PRO A 12 15.69 -54.43 9.65
C PRO A 12 15.14 -53.42 10.67
N PRO A 13 15.40 -53.62 11.98
CA PRO A 13 14.96 -52.69 13.02
C PRO A 13 15.66 -51.34 12.85
N LEU A 14 14.89 -50.26 13.00
CA LEU A 14 15.41 -48.90 12.95
C LEU A 14 16.37 -48.64 14.12
N PRO A 15 17.47 -47.91 13.90
CA PRO A 15 18.40 -47.56 14.96
C PRO A 15 17.71 -46.68 16.02
N ALA A 16 17.94 -47.01 17.29
CA ALA A 16 17.41 -46.25 18.42
C ALA A 16 17.98 -44.82 18.40
N THR A 17 17.10 -43.83 18.27
CA THR A 17 17.46 -42.41 18.34
C THR A 17 18.06 -42.06 19.70
N PRO A 18 19.22 -41.39 19.74
CA PRO A 18 19.85 -40.97 20.99
C PRO A 18 18.93 -39.99 21.75
N ARG A 19 18.63 -40.30 23.02
CA ARG A 19 17.88 -39.43 23.92
C ARG A 19 18.64 -38.12 24.12
N SER A 20 18.04 -37.00 23.73
CA SER A 20 18.58 -35.68 24.02
C SER A 20 18.70 -35.46 25.54
N PRO A 21 19.77 -34.81 26.02
CA PRO A 21 19.91 -34.48 27.43
C PRO A 21 18.78 -33.53 27.90
N PRO A 22 18.39 -33.61 29.18
CA PRO A 22 17.35 -32.75 29.73
C PRO A 22 17.75 -31.29 29.61
N ARG A 23 16.83 -30.47 29.07
CA ARG A 23 17.03 -29.04 28.87
C ARG A 23 17.06 -28.35 30.25
N PRO A 24 18.04 -27.48 30.54
CA PRO A 24 18.04 -26.72 31.79
C PRO A 24 16.81 -25.82 31.89
N SER A 25 16.24 -25.73 33.09
CA SER A 25 15.06 -24.92 33.37
C SER A 25 15.34 -23.43 33.08
N PRO A 26 14.38 -22.69 32.50
CA PRO A 26 14.54 -21.26 32.28
C PRO A 26 14.65 -20.51 33.63
N PRO A 27 15.42 -19.41 33.67
CA PRO A 27 15.48 -18.56 34.86
C PRO A 27 14.10 -17.92 35.14
N PRO A 28 13.81 -17.57 36.41
CA PRO A 28 12.58 -16.88 36.76
C PRO A 28 12.48 -15.53 36.05
N PRO A 29 11.26 -15.08 35.69
CA PRO A 29 11.06 -13.80 35.03
C PRO A 29 11.51 -12.65 35.95
N THR A 30 12.35 -11.77 35.42
CA THR A 30 12.70 -10.51 36.11
C THR A 30 11.50 -9.58 36.11
N SER A 31 11.23 -8.96 37.27
CA SER A 31 10.13 -8.01 37.43
C SER A 31 10.21 -6.88 36.40
N PRO A 32 9.07 -6.45 35.81
CA PRO A 32 9.06 -5.35 34.86
C PRO A 32 9.51 -4.04 35.52
N PRO A 33 10.22 -3.17 34.78
CA PRO A 33 10.61 -1.85 35.27
C PRO A 33 9.36 -0.99 35.54
N SER A 34 9.41 -0.21 36.62
CA SER A 34 8.35 0.74 36.98
C SER A 34 8.09 1.75 35.85
N PRO A 35 6.84 2.12 35.58
CA PRO A 35 6.52 3.11 34.56
C PRO A 35 7.09 4.49 34.94
N PRO A 36 7.55 5.28 33.96
CA PRO A 36 8.01 6.64 34.20
C PRO A 36 6.87 7.54 34.72
N PRO A 37 7.19 8.57 35.52
CA PRO A 37 6.20 9.51 36.04
C PRO A 37 5.49 10.24 34.90
N SER A 38 4.17 10.29 34.97
CA SER A 38 3.29 10.93 33.99
C SER A 38 3.63 12.41 33.83
N SER A 39 3.92 12.84 32.60
CA SER A 39 4.14 14.25 32.29
C SER A 39 2.86 15.08 32.47
N PRO A 40 2.96 16.35 32.92
CA PRO A 40 1.80 17.22 33.11
C PRO A 40 1.11 17.56 31.77
N PRO A 41 -0.19 17.87 31.79
CA PRO A 41 -0.98 18.15 30.59
C PRO A 41 -0.46 19.40 29.86
N SER A 42 -0.21 19.26 28.55
CA SER A 42 0.20 20.35 27.68
C SER A 42 -0.91 21.40 27.53
N GLN A 43 -0.55 22.66 27.73
CA GLN A 43 -1.41 23.83 27.51
C GLN A 43 -1.91 23.89 26.06
N PRO A 44 -3.18 24.28 25.81
CA PRO A 44 -3.68 24.49 24.46
C PRO A 44 -3.00 25.69 23.79
N PRO A 45 -2.77 25.63 22.46
CA PRO A 45 -2.11 26.72 21.73
C PRO A 45 -2.98 27.98 21.68
N PRO A 46 -2.36 29.17 21.60
CA PRO A 46 -3.07 30.44 21.51
C PRO A 46 -3.85 30.57 20.20
N ARG A 47 -5.11 31.01 20.31
CA ARG A 47 -6.02 31.29 19.21
C ARG A 47 -5.47 32.43 18.35
N VAL A 48 -5.08 32.16 17.11
CA VAL A 48 -4.69 33.19 16.14
C VAL A 48 -5.95 33.91 15.66
N GLN A 49 -6.12 35.19 16.02
CA GLN A 49 -7.14 36.06 15.46
C GLN A 49 -6.77 36.37 14.00
N LEU A 50 -7.61 35.93 13.07
CA LEU A 50 -7.52 36.27 11.65
C LEU A 50 -8.02 37.71 11.46
N SER A 51 -7.13 38.60 11.01
CA SER A 51 -7.47 39.96 10.61
C SER A 51 -8.42 39.97 9.40
N PRO A 52 -9.41 40.88 9.37
CA PRO A 52 -10.33 41.01 8.24
C PRO A 52 -9.61 41.52 6.98
N SER A 53 -9.87 40.89 5.84
CA SER A 53 -9.34 41.29 4.54
C SER A 53 -9.90 42.64 4.07
N PRO A 54 -9.09 43.49 3.40
CA PRO A 54 -9.54 44.76 2.85
C PRO A 54 -10.47 44.56 1.63
N PRO A 55 -11.35 45.54 1.35
CA PRO A 55 -12.29 45.49 0.24
C PRO A 55 -11.58 45.56 -1.14
N PRO A 56 -12.16 44.95 -2.18
CA PRO A 56 -11.59 44.96 -3.53
C PRO A 56 -11.67 46.36 -4.15
N SER A 57 -10.57 46.79 -4.78
CA SER A 57 -10.50 48.04 -5.56
C SER A 57 -11.37 47.97 -6.83
N PRO A 58 -11.90 49.12 -7.29
CA PRO A 58 -12.74 49.20 -8.49
C PRO A 58 -11.96 48.82 -9.76
N ALA A 59 -12.58 47.95 -10.56
CA ALA A 59 -12.03 47.45 -11.81
C ALA A 59 -11.96 48.56 -12.88
N VAL A 60 -10.77 48.72 -13.48
CA VAL A 60 -10.55 49.58 -14.66
C VAL A 60 -11.11 48.86 -15.89
N PRO A 61 -11.87 49.53 -16.76
CA PRO A 61 -12.42 48.92 -17.98
C PRO A 61 -11.29 48.49 -18.93
N PRO A 62 -11.37 47.30 -19.53
CA PRO A 62 -10.34 46.80 -20.44
C PRO A 62 -10.35 47.58 -21.75
N SER A 63 -9.18 48.09 -22.14
CA SER A 63 -8.92 48.64 -23.46
C SER A 63 -9.13 47.59 -24.53
N SER A 64 -9.88 47.96 -25.58
CA SER A 64 -10.22 47.09 -26.71
C SER A 64 -8.97 46.47 -27.34
N PRO A 65 -8.90 45.14 -27.52
CA PRO A 65 -7.77 44.49 -28.16
C PRO A 65 -7.70 44.86 -29.66
N PRO A 66 -6.48 44.98 -30.23
CA PRO A 66 -6.30 45.20 -31.65
C PRO A 66 -6.85 44.02 -32.45
N SER A 67 -7.41 44.32 -33.62
CA SER A 67 -8.03 43.36 -34.53
C SER A 67 -7.12 42.15 -34.79
N PRO A 68 -7.64 40.92 -34.65
CA PRO A 68 -6.85 39.72 -34.85
C PRO A 68 -6.43 39.60 -36.33
N LEU A 69 -5.17 39.24 -36.54
CA LEU A 69 -4.66 38.86 -37.85
C LEU A 69 -5.46 37.68 -38.41
N PRO A 70 -5.63 37.58 -39.74
CA PRO A 70 -6.33 36.48 -40.37
C PRO A 70 -5.69 35.14 -39.98
N LEU A 71 -6.48 34.27 -39.37
CA LEU A 71 -6.07 32.93 -38.97
C LEU A 71 -5.66 32.13 -40.22
N PRO A 72 -4.55 31.39 -40.16
CA PRO A 72 -4.19 30.47 -41.23
C PRO A 72 -5.28 29.42 -41.43
N PRO A 73 -5.46 28.91 -42.66
CA PRO A 73 -6.45 27.90 -42.95
C PRO A 73 -6.24 26.67 -42.04
N PRO A 74 -7.33 26.06 -41.54
CA PRO A 74 -7.25 24.91 -40.65
C PRO A 74 -6.47 23.79 -41.35
N GLN A 75 -5.29 23.47 -40.81
CA GLN A 75 -4.57 22.27 -41.24
C GLN A 75 -5.45 21.05 -40.92
N PRO A 76 -5.52 20.05 -41.81
CA PRO A 76 -6.14 18.78 -41.52
C PRO A 76 -5.51 18.20 -40.24
N GLN A 77 -6.26 18.23 -39.14
CA GLN A 77 -5.81 17.61 -37.90
C GLN A 77 -5.77 16.11 -38.14
N LEU A 78 -4.54 15.58 -38.23
CA LEU A 78 -4.34 14.14 -38.10
C LEU A 78 -5.03 13.71 -36.80
N PRO A 79 -5.79 12.60 -36.81
CA PRO A 79 -6.38 12.08 -35.60
C PRO A 79 -5.26 11.95 -34.55
N PRO A 80 -5.49 12.42 -33.31
CA PRO A 80 -4.47 12.33 -32.29
C PRO A 80 -4.03 10.86 -32.19
N PRO A 81 -2.72 10.58 -32.12
CA PRO A 81 -2.23 9.22 -31.96
C PRO A 81 -2.98 8.61 -30.78
N SER A 82 -3.70 7.51 -31.04
CA SER A 82 -4.47 6.80 -30.03
C SER A 82 -3.52 6.42 -28.91
N THR A 83 -3.53 7.20 -27.84
CA THR A 83 -2.66 6.95 -26.71
C THR A 83 -3.13 5.63 -26.13
N PRO A 84 -2.27 4.60 -26.04
CA PRO A 84 -2.68 3.34 -25.44
C PRO A 84 -3.27 3.67 -24.06
N PRO A 85 -4.42 3.08 -23.70
CA PRO A 85 -5.03 3.35 -22.41
C PRO A 85 -3.96 3.11 -21.35
N PHE A 86 -3.69 4.11 -20.51
CA PHE A 86 -2.80 4.02 -19.37
C PHE A 86 -3.43 3.07 -18.35
N THR A 87 -3.42 1.78 -18.63
CA THR A 87 -3.85 0.75 -17.70
C THR A 87 -2.73 0.59 -16.70
N GLY A 88 -2.91 1.17 -15.52
CA GLY A 88 -2.00 0.98 -14.39
C GLY A 88 -1.89 -0.47 -13.91
N ALA A 89 -2.71 -1.37 -14.43
CA ALA A 89 -2.60 -2.80 -14.19
C ALA A 89 -1.31 -3.38 -14.78
N ARG A 90 -0.70 -4.32 -14.06
CA ARG A 90 0.59 -4.95 -14.38
C ARG A 90 0.43 -6.46 -14.48
N SER A 91 1.17 -7.09 -15.38
CA SER A 91 1.24 -8.56 -15.44
C SER A 91 2.28 -9.04 -14.43
N ALA A 92 1.93 -10.00 -13.59
CA ALA A 92 2.82 -10.58 -12.59
C ALA A 92 2.53 -12.06 -12.36
N LEU A 93 3.55 -12.82 -11.95
CA LEU A 93 3.41 -14.21 -11.53
C LEU A 93 3.19 -14.33 -10.01
N ALA A 94 3.67 -13.37 -9.24
CA ALA A 94 3.40 -13.28 -7.81
C ALA A 94 3.20 -11.84 -7.33
N LEU A 95 2.48 -11.71 -6.22
CA LEU A 95 2.17 -10.47 -5.53
C LEU A 95 2.54 -10.62 -4.06
N ARG A 96 3.15 -9.60 -3.45
CA ARG A 96 3.47 -9.56 -2.02
C ARG A 96 2.87 -8.33 -1.38
N LEU A 97 2.19 -8.51 -0.25
CA LEU A 97 1.82 -7.41 0.64
C LEU A 97 2.80 -7.35 1.81
N ARG A 98 3.20 -6.14 2.15
CA ARG A 98 4.24 -5.90 3.15
C ARG A 98 3.82 -4.79 4.10
N SER A 99 3.97 -5.04 5.40
CA SER A 99 3.78 -4.01 6.42
C SER A 99 4.96 -3.02 6.42
N ALA A 100 4.71 -1.74 6.70
CA ALA A 100 5.80 -0.83 7.02
C ALA A 100 6.36 -1.10 8.42
N ARG A 101 7.70 -1.00 8.52
CA ARG A 101 8.46 -1.20 9.77
C ARG A 101 8.12 -0.18 10.87
N ALA A 102 7.73 1.05 10.50
CA ALA A 102 7.71 2.18 11.42
C ALA A 102 6.46 2.26 12.31
N ASP A 103 5.35 1.59 11.95
CA ASP A 103 4.03 2.00 12.45
C ASP A 103 3.06 0.83 12.72
N GLN A 104 3.55 -0.29 13.25
CA GLN A 104 2.64 -1.34 13.72
C GLN A 104 2.00 -0.97 15.06
N ALA A 105 0.68 -1.16 15.17
CA ALA A 105 -0.06 -0.91 16.41
C ALA A 105 0.40 -1.86 17.54
N VAL A 106 0.79 -3.08 17.18
CA VAL A 106 1.50 -4.03 18.04
C VAL A 106 2.78 -4.43 17.32
N PRO A 107 3.97 -4.08 17.85
CA PRO A 107 5.24 -4.43 17.22
C PRO A 107 5.36 -5.94 16.99
N GLY A 108 5.86 -6.34 15.82
CA GLY A 108 6.16 -7.74 15.53
C GLY A 108 4.99 -8.59 15.04
N ARG A 109 3.76 -8.06 14.94
CA ARG A 109 2.56 -8.86 14.64
C ARG A 109 1.58 -8.14 13.72
N TRP A 110 1.16 -8.84 12.68
CA TRP A 110 0.17 -8.37 11.74
C TRP A 110 -0.88 -9.45 11.47
N THR A 111 -2.17 -9.09 11.50
CA THR A 111 -3.27 -10.01 11.21
C THR A 111 -4.09 -9.52 10.03
N VAL A 112 -4.10 -10.33 8.98
CA VAL A 112 -4.90 -10.11 7.77
C VAL A 112 -6.07 -11.07 7.80
N TRP A 113 -7.26 -10.53 8.01
CA TRP A 113 -8.49 -11.31 8.01
C TRP A 113 -8.83 -11.76 6.59
N ALA A 114 -8.79 -10.84 5.64
CA ALA A 114 -9.15 -11.14 4.27
C ALA A 114 -8.36 -10.30 3.27
N LEU A 115 -8.14 -10.89 2.10
CA LEU A 115 -7.41 -10.27 1.01
C LEU A 115 -8.10 -10.63 -0.31
N ARG A 116 -8.32 -9.68 -1.22
CA ARG A 116 -8.81 -9.94 -2.58
C ARG A 116 -7.96 -9.23 -3.61
N VAL A 117 -7.60 -9.96 -4.66
CA VAL A 117 -6.81 -9.45 -5.79
C VAL A 117 -7.70 -9.31 -7.03
N PHE A 118 -7.60 -8.19 -7.74
CA PHE A 118 -8.43 -7.84 -8.89
C PHE A 118 -7.59 -7.58 -10.14
N ALA A 119 -8.14 -7.94 -11.30
CA ALA A 119 -7.47 -7.75 -12.59
C ALA A 119 -7.48 -6.29 -13.06
N ASP A 120 -8.48 -5.51 -12.67
CA ASP A 120 -8.64 -4.10 -13.05
C ASP A 120 -8.31 -3.13 -11.91
N VAL A 121 -8.05 -1.88 -12.30
CA VAL A 121 -7.67 -0.79 -11.38
C VAL A 121 -8.83 -0.26 -10.52
N ASP A 122 -10.08 -0.60 -10.89
CA ASP A 122 -11.30 -0.19 -10.19
C ASP A 122 -11.81 -1.26 -9.22
N CYS A 123 -11.05 -2.36 -9.06
CA CYS A 123 -11.32 -3.44 -8.13
C CYS A 123 -12.66 -4.15 -8.38
N ARG A 124 -13.05 -4.35 -9.65
CA ARG A 124 -14.36 -4.94 -10.01
C ARG A 124 -14.30 -6.40 -10.44
N SER A 125 -13.17 -6.84 -10.99
CA SER A 125 -12.97 -8.15 -11.61
C SER A 125 -12.01 -8.98 -10.75
N PRO A 126 -12.51 -9.70 -9.73
CA PRO A 126 -11.66 -10.48 -8.84
C PRO A 126 -10.95 -11.58 -9.62
N LEU A 127 -9.67 -11.79 -9.32
CA LEU A 127 -8.92 -12.92 -9.86
C LEU A 127 -9.51 -14.24 -9.36
N ARG A 128 -9.50 -15.23 -10.24
CA ARG A 128 -9.94 -16.60 -9.97
C ARG A 128 -8.76 -17.57 -10.06
N GLY A 129 -8.79 -18.64 -9.29
CA GLY A 129 -7.76 -19.69 -9.28
C GLY A 129 -7.43 -20.15 -7.86
N LYS A 130 -6.53 -21.12 -7.75
CA LYS A 130 -5.95 -21.54 -6.46
C LYS A 130 -4.56 -20.89 -6.34
N PRO A 131 -4.34 -20.00 -5.35
CA PRO A 131 -3.01 -19.46 -5.09
C PRO A 131 -2.15 -20.45 -4.34
N THR A 132 -0.83 -20.32 -4.47
CA THR A 132 0.11 -20.80 -3.47
C THR A 132 0.53 -19.62 -2.60
N LEU A 133 0.57 -19.78 -1.28
CA LEU A 133 0.90 -18.72 -0.35
C LEU A 133 2.30 -18.92 0.24
N SER A 134 2.99 -17.82 0.49
CA SER A 134 4.28 -17.75 1.19
C SER A 134 4.25 -16.55 2.15
N SER A 135 5.01 -16.56 3.23
CA SER A 135 4.97 -15.49 4.24
C SER A 135 6.27 -15.37 5.04
N SER A 136 6.50 -14.22 5.67
CA SER A 136 7.62 -13.96 6.61
C SER A 136 7.65 -14.89 7.82
N GLY A 137 6.50 -15.49 8.16
CA GLY A 137 6.32 -16.40 9.29
C GLY A 137 4.90 -16.31 9.84
N VAL A 138 4.49 -17.27 10.66
CA VAL A 138 3.16 -17.30 11.29
C VAL A 138 3.32 -17.43 12.82
N ASP A 139 2.58 -16.63 13.59
CA ASP A 139 2.69 -16.51 15.07
C ASP A 139 2.56 -17.88 15.80
N CYS A 140 1.84 -18.83 15.21
CA CYS A 140 1.65 -20.17 15.76
C CYS A 140 2.87 -21.11 15.63
N CYS A 141 3.87 -20.77 14.82
CA CYS A 141 5.10 -21.56 14.68
C CYS A 141 6.05 -21.45 15.89
N SER A 142 5.68 -20.67 16.90
CA SER A 142 6.44 -20.51 18.14
C SER A 142 6.49 -21.80 18.99
N VAL A 143 5.66 -22.80 18.71
CA VAL A 143 5.44 -23.98 19.55
C VAL A 143 5.62 -25.32 18.79
N GLY A 144 6.86 -25.64 18.41
CA GLY A 144 7.26 -27.02 18.08
C GLY A 144 6.81 -27.56 16.71
N PRO A 145 6.70 -28.91 16.55
CA PRO A 145 6.57 -29.60 15.26
C PRO A 145 5.24 -29.38 14.53
N LEU A 146 4.35 -28.53 15.04
CA LEU A 146 3.06 -28.19 14.44
C LEU A 146 3.14 -26.97 13.49
N CYS A 147 4.35 -26.44 13.23
CA CYS A 147 4.52 -25.27 12.39
C CYS A 147 4.03 -25.50 10.95
N ASP A 148 4.29 -26.67 10.37
CA ASP A 148 3.85 -27.01 9.00
C ASP A 148 2.30 -27.03 8.91
N GLU A 149 1.63 -27.72 9.84
CA GLU A 149 0.16 -27.78 9.87
C GLU A 149 -0.47 -26.41 10.16
N CYS A 150 0.19 -25.57 10.96
CA CYS A 150 -0.32 -24.24 11.23
C CYS A 150 -0.14 -23.29 10.04
N GLN A 151 1.00 -23.37 9.34
CA GLN A 151 1.24 -22.55 8.17
C GLN A 151 0.23 -22.85 7.05
N GLU A 152 -0.17 -24.12 6.88
CA GLU A 152 -1.21 -24.51 5.93
C GLU A 152 -2.61 -23.98 6.31
N ARG A 153 -2.92 -23.85 7.62
CA ARG A 153 -4.21 -23.35 8.10
C ARG A 153 -4.29 -21.83 8.19
N ALA A 154 -3.16 -21.15 8.35
CA ALA A 154 -3.10 -19.71 8.59
C ALA A 154 -3.22 -18.85 7.32
N ASN A 155 -4.02 -19.25 6.34
CA ASN A 155 -4.19 -18.48 5.11
C ASN A 155 -5.22 -17.36 5.31
N PRO A 156 -4.97 -16.12 4.85
CA PRO A 156 -5.96 -15.08 4.97
C PRO A 156 -7.14 -15.42 4.08
N TRP A 157 -8.33 -15.13 4.53
CA TRP A 157 -9.52 -15.53 3.80
C TRP A 157 -9.67 -14.82 2.46
N ASN A 158 -10.35 -15.53 1.54
CA ASN A 158 -10.75 -15.00 0.24
C ASN A 158 -9.61 -14.55 -0.68
N THR A 159 -8.36 -14.98 -0.41
CA THR A 159 -7.14 -14.52 -1.09
C THR A 159 -7.25 -14.53 -2.61
N ILE A 160 -7.71 -15.67 -3.16
CA ILE A 160 -8.11 -15.82 -4.57
C ILE A 160 -9.28 -16.81 -4.62
N GLY A 161 -10.43 -16.38 -5.13
CA GLY A 161 -11.62 -17.23 -5.23
C GLY A 161 -12.93 -16.47 -5.07
N ALA A 162 -14.02 -17.02 -5.59
CA ALA A 162 -15.38 -16.49 -5.44
C ALA A 162 -16.06 -16.92 -4.15
N ASN A 163 -15.38 -17.71 -3.33
CA ASN A 163 -16.04 -18.43 -2.25
C ASN A 163 -16.34 -17.44 -1.12
N SER A 164 -17.52 -16.82 -1.25
CA SER A 164 -18.28 -16.03 -0.30
C SER A 164 -18.69 -16.82 0.96
N GLY A 165 -17.82 -17.72 1.42
CA GLY A 165 -17.95 -18.27 2.76
C GLY A 165 -17.69 -17.14 3.73
N LEU A 166 -18.77 -16.63 4.34
CA LEU A 166 -18.67 -15.91 5.60
C LEU A 166 -17.78 -16.71 6.55
N PRO A 167 -17.10 -16.07 7.51
CA PRO A 167 -16.68 -16.77 8.70
C PRO A 167 -17.78 -17.71 9.14
N SER A 168 -17.49 -19.00 9.22
CA SER A 168 -18.28 -19.83 10.12
C SER A 168 -18.21 -19.09 11.44
N SER A 169 -19.36 -18.66 11.97
CA SER A 169 -19.52 -17.88 13.19
C SER A 169 -18.95 -18.56 14.46
N GLU A 170 -18.16 -19.63 14.30
CA GLU A 170 -17.62 -20.52 15.32
C GLU A 170 -16.09 -20.48 15.45
N GLY A 171 -15.39 -19.44 14.98
CA GLY A 171 -13.96 -19.34 15.27
C GLY A 171 -13.33 -17.97 15.04
N ASP A 172 -13.01 -17.27 16.13
CA ASP A 172 -12.32 -15.97 16.20
C ASP A 172 -10.86 -15.98 15.67
N ASP A 173 -10.44 -16.97 14.87
CA ASP A 173 -9.02 -17.27 14.66
C ASP A 173 -8.58 -17.48 13.20
N LEU A 174 -9.44 -17.16 12.24
CA LEU A 174 -9.29 -17.62 10.87
C LEU A 174 -8.55 -16.64 9.92
N GLY A 175 -7.94 -15.59 10.45
CA GLY A 175 -7.06 -14.69 9.70
C GLY A 175 -5.61 -15.19 9.63
N TRP A 176 -4.86 -14.75 8.62
CA TRP A 176 -3.40 -14.94 8.61
C TRP A 176 -2.77 -14.07 9.68
N LYS A 177 -1.96 -14.68 10.55
CA LYS A 177 -1.29 -14.03 11.69
C LYS A 177 0.22 -14.02 11.44
N GLY A 178 0.66 -13.03 10.68
CA GLY A 178 2.05 -12.82 10.34
C GLY A 178 2.91 -12.35 11.51
N VAL A 179 4.16 -12.80 11.51
CA VAL A 179 5.24 -12.23 12.32
C VAL A 179 6.28 -11.57 11.44
N GLU A 180 7.00 -10.61 12.00
CA GLU A 180 8.09 -9.93 11.30
C GLU A 180 9.24 -10.88 10.95
N ASP A 181 9.83 -10.67 9.78
CA ASP A 181 11.10 -11.29 9.39
C ASP A 181 12.31 -10.59 10.04
N ARG A 182 13.52 -10.92 9.56
CA ARG A 182 14.78 -10.33 10.05
C ARG A 182 14.89 -8.83 9.80
N ASP A 183 14.15 -8.30 8.83
CA ASP A 183 14.14 -6.88 8.48
C ASP A 183 13.08 -6.10 9.29
N GLY A 184 12.35 -6.79 10.18
CA GLY A 184 11.28 -6.19 10.98
C GLY A 184 10.01 -5.95 10.16
N GLN A 185 9.76 -6.77 9.14
CA GLN A 185 8.60 -6.62 8.26
C GLN A 185 7.78 -7.90 8.24
N ALA A 186 6.48 -7.78 8.48
CA ALA A 186 5.55 -8.87 8.23
C ALA A 186 5.10 -8.80 6.76
N TRP A 187 5.14 -9.92 6.05
CA TRP A 187 4.68 -9.98 4.67
C TRP A 187 3.97 -11.29 4.34
N ILE A 188 3.04 -11.20 3.41
CA ILE A 188 2.39 -12.35 2.78
C ILE A 188 2.47 -12.20 1.27
N ALA A 189 2.86 -13.28 0.60
CA ALA A 189 3.00 -13.36 -0.84
C ALA A 189 2.08 -14.44 -1.41
N ILE A 190 1.57 -14.16 -2.60
CA ILE A 190 0.64 -14.98 -3.36
C ILE A 190 1.30 -15.30 -4.70
N GLN A 191 1.55 -16.57 -4.96
CA GLN A 191 1.98 -17.06 -6.25
C GLN A 191 0.78 -17.52 -7.07
N LEU A 192 0.71 -17.03 -8.30
CA LEU A 192 -0.29 -17.39 -9.28
C LEU A 192 0.20 -18.58 -10.11
N SER A 193 -0.74 -19.41 -10.58
CA SER A 193 -0.43 -20.55 -11.45
C SER A 193 0.13 -20.16 -12.83
N ALA A 194 -0.09 -18.90 -13.23
CA ALA A 194 0.39 -18.30 -14.47
C ALA A 194 0.41 -16.78 -14.28
N ALA A 195 1.16 -16.07 -15.13
CA ALA A 195 1.18 -14.62 -15.12
C ALA A 195 -0.24 -14.06 -15.37
N LYS A 196 -0.69 -13.13 -14.53
CA LYS A 196 -1.99 -12.47 -14.67
C LYS A 196 -1.84 -10.97 -14.54
N THR A 197 -2.74 -10.26 -15.20
CA THR A 197 -2.92 -8.83 -14.99
C THR A 197 -3.52 -8.59 -13.61
N ILE A 198 -2.91 -7.70 -12.84
CA ILE A 198 -3.33 -7.26 -11.51
C ILE A 198 -3.44 -5.74 -11.56
N GLY A 199 -4.58 -5.20 -11.17
CA GLY A 199 -4.82 -3.75 -11.16
C GLY A 199 -5.16 -3.19 -9.78
N CYS A 200 -5.65 -4.04 -8.87
CA CYS A 200 -6.05 -3.60 -7.54
C CYS A 200 -5.96 -4.73 -6.51
N VAL A 201 -5.70 -4.34 -5.26
CA VAL A 201 -5.80 -5.20 -4.08
C VAL A 201 -6.74 -4.55 -3.06
N LYS A 202 -7.65 -5.35 -2.49
CA LYS A 202 -8.43 -4.97 -1.30
C LYS A 202 -7.97 -5.82 -0.11
N LEU A 203 -7.71 -5.17 1.01
CA LEU A 203 -7.17 -5.77 2.22
C LEU A 203 -8.07 -5.43 3.41
N TYR A 204 -8.37 -6.43 4.22
CA TYR A 204 -9.04 -6.29 5.51
C TYR A 204 -8.16 -6.88 6.63
N GLN A 205 -7.85 -6.07 7.64
CA GLN A 205 -6.94 -6.40 8.73
C GLN A 205 -7.55 -6.11 10.10
N ASP A 206 -7.03 -6.80 11.12
CA ASP A 206 -7.45 -6.69 12.52
C ASP A 206 -7.02 -5.36 13.15
N HIS A 207 -7.86 -4.69 13.94
CA HIS A 207 -7.46 -3.46 14.64
C HIS A 207 -6.39 -3.65 15.72
N LYS A 208 -6.36 -4.79 16.44
CA LYS A 208 -5.38 -5.01 17.52
C LYS A 208 -4.03 -5.34 16.95
N ARG A 209 -4.00 -5.96 15.77
CA ARG A 209 -2.78 -6.42 15.10
C ARG A 209 -2.72 -5.89 13.66
N SER A 210 -2.93 -4.58 13.49
CA SER A 210 -2.81 -3.90 12.19
C SER A 210 -1.46 -3.23 11.99
N THR A 211 -1.12 -3.02 10.72
CA THR A 211 -0.13 -2.01 10.31
C THR A 211 -0.83 -0.73 9.87
N SER A 212 -0.22 0.43 10.11
CA SER A 212 -0.76 1.71 9.61
C SER A 212 -0.47 1.92 8.12
N PHE A 213 0.44 1.13 7.52
CA PHE A 213 0.89 1.33 6.15
C PHE A 213 1.22 0.01 5.50
N VAL A 214 0.70 -0.19 4.29
CA VAL A 214 0.90 -1.40 3.50
C VAL A 214 1.42 -1.03 2.11
N SER A 215 2.37 -1.81 1.62
CA SER A 215 2.78 -1.77 0.22
C SER A 215 2.45 -3.07 -0.49
N VAL A 216 2.21 -2.95 -1.79
CA VAL A 216 1.99 -4.05 -2.72
C VAL A 216 3.16 -4.08 -3.68
N GLU A 217 3.79 -5.23 -3.74
CA GLU A 217 4.92 -5.51 -4.60
C GLU A 217 4.58 -6.63 -5.57
N LEU A 218 5.12 -6.57 -6.78
CA LEU A 218 4.91 -7.56 -7.82
C LEU A 218 6.24 -8.16 -8.26
N THR A 219 6.19 -9.39 -8.73
CA THR A 219 7.31 -10.01 -9.44
C THR A 219 6.82 -10.83 -10.63
N SER A 220 7.64 -10.89 -11.68
CA SER A 220 7.40 -11.71 -12.86
C SER A 220 7.88 -13.15 -12.67
N ASP A 221 8.67 -13.40 -11.61
CA ASP A 221 9.29 -14.69 -11.33
C ASP A 221 8.53 -15.51 -10.29
N PRO A 222 8.77 -16.83 -10.20
CA PRO A 222 8.30 -17.63 -9.07
C PRO A 222 8.83 -17.07 -7.75
N ILE A 223 8.07 -17.25 -6.66
CA ILE A 223 8.52 -16.83 -5.34
C ILE A 223 9.75 -17.66 -4.93
N SER A 224 10.86 -16.97 -4.70
CA SER A 224 12.12 -17.50 -4.18
C SER A 224 12.82 -16.45 -3.31
N GLU A 225 13.91 -16.82 -2.65
CA GLU A 225 14.75 -15.89 -1.88
C GLU A 225 15.43 -14.84 -2.78
N THR A 226 15.55 -15.12 -4.09
CA THR A 226 16.22 -14.27 -5.06
C THR A 226 15.25 -13.51 -5.97
N SER A 227 13.93 -13.62 -5.75
CA SER A 227 12.95 -12.89 -6.55
C SER A 227 13.15 -11.39 -6.40
N GLU A 228 13.21 -10.68 -7.52
CA GLU A 228 13.19 -9.22 -7.52
C GLU A 228 11.74 -8.73 -7.43
N TRP A 229 11.48 -7.82 -6.50
CA TRP A 229 10.15 -7.30 -6.20
C TRP A 229 10.07 -5.81 -6.53
N GLU A 230 9.08 -5.42 -7.32
CA GLU A 230 8.79 -4.03 -7.66
C GLU A 230 7.60 -3.53 -6.83
N GLU A 231 7.78 -2.48 -6.03
CA GLU A 231 6.65 -1.81 -5.36
C GLU A 231 5.81 -1.06 -6.38
N VAL A 232 4.52 -1.43 -6.50
CA VAL A 232 3.59 -0.85 -7.48
C VAL A 232 2.53 0.05 -6.86
N ALA A 233 2.26 -0.11 -5.56
CA ALA A 233 1.34 0.72 -4.82
C ALA A 233 1.65 0.67 -3.33
N SER A 234 1.39 1.77 -2.64
CA SER A 234 1.47 1.81 -1.19
C SER A 234 0.48 2.84 -0.62
N ARG A 235 -0.02 2.57 0.59
CA ARG A 235 -1.05 3.40 1.22
C ARG A 235 -1.07 3.23 2.73
N ALA A 236 -1.56 4.26 3.42
CA ALA A 236 -2.05 4.11 4.78
C ALA A 236 -3.17 3.05 4.82
N ALA A 237 -3.06 2.12 5.75
CA ALA A 237 -3.95 0.98 5.89
C ALA A 237 -4.97 1.25 7.01
N LEU A 238 -6.20 0.83 6.75
CA LEU A 238 -7.35 0.93 7.63
C LEU A 238 -7.52 -0.37 8.40
N SER A 239 -8.16 -0.31 9.57
CA SER A 239 -8.44 -1.49 10.39
C SER A 239 -9.80 -1.36 11.06
N CYS A 240 -10.36 -2.48 11.53
CA CYS A 240 -11.68 -2.52 12.17
C CYS A 240 -11.71 -3.45 13.38
N ASP A 241 -12.53 -3.09 14.35
CA ASP A 241 -12.84 -3.88 15.55
C ASP A 241 -13.82 -5.02 15.30
N GLU A 242 -14.62 -4.93 14.24
CA GLU A 242 -15.72 -5.86 13.98
C GLU A 242 -15.40 -6.81 12.83
N PRO A 243 -15.07 -8.10 13.09
CA PRO A 243 -14.68 -9.07 12.06
C PRO A 243 -15.79 -9.29 11.00
N ASN A 244 -17.04 -9.05 11.38
CA ASN A 244 -18.20 -9.27 10.51
C ASN A 244 -18.55 -8.07 9.62
N CYS A 245 -17.99 -6.87 9.89
CA CYS A 245 -18.38 -5.64 9.19
C CYS A 245 -17.98 -5.66 7.70
N CYS A 246 -16.94 -6.43 7.36
CA CYS A 246 -16.38 -6.51 6.00
C CYS A 246 -16.25 -7.95 5.47
N ALA A 247 -16.83 -8.93 6.18
CA ALA A 247 -16.76 -10.35 5.81
C ALA A 247 -17.81 -10.78 4.77
N GLY A 248 -18.74 -9.88 4.41
CA GLY A 248 -19.79 -10.15 3.43
C GLY A 248 -19.33 -10.10 1.97
N GLU A 249 -20.32 -10.10 1.07
CA GLU A 249 -20.09 -9.95 -0.38
C GLU A 249 -19.62 -8.53 -0.74
N ASP A 250 -20.07 -7.54 0.02
CA ASP A 250 -19.80 -6.12 -0.21
C ASP A 250 -18.48 -5.70 0.43
N TRP A 251 -17.41 -5.74 -0.38
CA TRP A 251 -16.06 -5.27 0.00
C TRP A 251 -15.91 -3.75 -0.07
N ASP A 252 -17.03 -3.02 0.06
CA ASP A 252 -17.12 -1.58 -0.06
C ASP A 252 -17.35 -0.91 1.31
N CYS A 253 -16.94 -1.56 2.40
CA CYS A 253 -16.92 -0.98 3.73
C CYS A 253 -15.76 0.02 3.89
N ASP A 254 -15.94 1.03 4.75
CA ASP A 254 -14.95 2.09 5.02
C ASP A 254 -13.65 1.58 5.68
N PHE A 255 -13.61 0.32 6.12
CA PHE A 255 -12.46 -0.28 6.80
C PHE A 255 -11.62 -1.19 5.89
N VAL A 256 -11.99 -1.33 4.62
CA VAL A 256 -11.20 -2.07 3.63
C VAL A 256 -10.17 -1.14 2.99
N THR A 257 -8.90 -1.52 3.11
CA THR A 257 -7.81 -0.81 2.45
C THR A 257 -7.82 -1.19 0.97
N THR A 258 -8.02 -0.21 0.10
CA THR A 258 -7.97 -0.39 -1.36
C THR A 258 -6.69 0.21 -1.93
N LEU A 259 -5.90 -0.63 -2.60
CA LEU A 259 -4.66 -0.27 -3.30
C LEU A 259 -4.83 -0.48 -4.80
N SER A 260 -5.18 0.57 -5.53
CA SER A 260 -5.28 0.57 -7.00
C SER A 260 -3.96 1.01 -7.62
N PHE A 261 -3.52 0.31 -8.67
CA PHE A 261 -2.23 0.58 -9.33
C PHE A 261 -2.31 1.73 -10.34
N ARG A 262 -3.13 2.74 -10.07
CA ARG A 262 -3.30 3.87 -10.99
C ARG A 262 -1.95 4.58 -11.12
N LEU A 263 -1.43 4.63 -12.35
CA LEU A 263 -0.31 5.51 -12.66
C LEU A 263 -0.75 6.92 -12.30
N SER A 264 0.07 7.61 -11.51
CA SER A 264 -0.09 9.05 -11.33
C SER A 264 -0.25 9.68 -12.71
N PRO A 265 -1.23 10.57 -12.93
CA PRO A 265 -1.36 11.24 -14.22
C PRO A 265 0.00 11.84 -14.59
N PRO A 266 0.41 11.78 -15.86
CA PRO A 266 1.65 12.39 -16.30
C PRO A 266 1.72 13.80 -15.71
N ARG A 267 2.82 14.14 -15.04
CA ARG A 267 3.02 15.51 -14.57
C ARG A 267 2.87 16.38 -15.81
N LEU A 268 1.88 17.27 -15.80
CA LEU A 268 1.74 18.24 -16.88
C LEU A 268 3.10 18.94 -17.04
N PRO A 269 3.56 19.18 -18.28
CA PRO A 269 4.75 19.99 -18.48
C PRO A 269 4.57 21.30 -17.69
N PRO A 270 5.63 21.81 -17.03
CA PRO A 270 5.52 23.08 -16.34
C PRO A 270 4.95 24.12 -17.32
N PRO A 271 4.05 25.00 -16.88
CA PRO A 271 3.55 26.06 -17.74
C PRO A 271 4.74 26.81 -18.36
N PRO A 272 4.63 27.26 -19.62
CA PRO A 272 5.69 28.04 -20.25
C PRO A 272 6.11 29.16 -19.30
N ALA A 273 7.42 29.35 -19.12
CA ALA A 273 7.92 30.44 -18.31
C ALA A 273 7.27 31.74 -18.79
N LEU A 274 6.64 32.48 -17.87
CA LEU A 274 6.13 33.81 -18.21
C LEU A 274 7.29 34.65 -18.74
N PRO A 275 7.09 35.43 -19.80
CA PRO A 275 8.12 36.34 -20.27
C PRO A 275 8.55 37.26 -19.11
N PRO A 276 9.84 37.61 -19.01
CA PRO A 276 10.30 38.51 -17.98
C PRO A 276 9.50 39.81 -18.01
N PRO A 277 9.16 40.40 -16.84
CA PRO A 277 8.46 41.67 -16.81
C PRO A 277 9.27 42.72 -17.57
N PRO A 278 8.61 43.64 -18.30
CA PRO A 278 9.31 44.71 -18.99
C PRO A 278 10.15 45.52 -17.98
N PRO A 279 11.33 46.02 -18.39
CA PRO A 279 12.13 46.88 -17.53
C PRO A 279 11.28 48.08 -17.08
N SER A 280 11.24 48.31 -15.76
CA SER A 280 10.54 49.46 -15.19
C SER A 280 11.04 50.74 -15.86
N THR A 281 10.13 51.52 -16.45
CA THR A 281 10.48 52.81 -17.04
C THR A 281 11.07 53.73 -15.95
N PRO A 282 12.16 54.45 -16.24
CA PRO A 282 12.74 55.37 -15.27
C PRO A 282 11.70 56.42 -14.83
N PRO A 283 11.72 56.83 -13.55
CA PRO A 283 10.82 57.86 -13.05
C PRO A 283 10.97 59.13 -13.87
N TRP A 284 9.84 59.68 -14.32
CA TRP A 284 9.79 60.93 -15.08
C TRP A 284 10.36 62.05 -14.22
N ALA A 285 11.53 62.57 -14.59
CA ALA A 285 12.09 63.77 -13.97
C ALA A 285 11.30 64.99 -14.50
N PRO A 286 10.75 65.85 -13.62
CA PRO A 286 10.14 67.08 -14.07
C PRO A 286 11.19 67.98 -14.74
N PRO A 287 10.81 68.73 -15.80
CA PRO A 287 11.73 69.64 -16.46
C PRO A 287 12.24 70.70 -15.47
N PRO A 288 13.52 71.12 -15.56
CA PRO A 288 14.05 72.18 -14.71
C PRO A 288 13.26 73.47 -14.96
N SER A 289 12.68 74.03 -13.90
CA SER A 289 12.04 75.34 -13.93
C SER A 289 13.02 76.37 -14.49
N ALA A 290 12.64 77.00 -15.61
CA ALA A 290 13.38 78.10 -16.19
C ALA A 290 13.47 79.23 -15.15
N SER A 291 14.68 79.43 -14.62
CA SER A 291 14.99 80.55 -13.74
C SER A 291 14.96 81.83 -14.58
N LEU A 292 13.84 82.56 -14.52
CA LEU A 292 13.71 83.91 -15.04
C LEU A 292 14.67 84.81 -14.26
N SER A 293 15.83 85.12 -14.85
CA SER A 293 16.70 86.19 -14.36
C SER A 293 15.96 87.53 -14.46
N PRO A 294 15.88 88.31 -13.38
CA PRO A 294 15.46 89.71 -13.46
C PRO A 294 16.60 90.54 -14.08
N SER A 295 16.29 91.24 -15.18
CA SER A 295 17.16 92.27 -15.76
C SER A 295 17.13 93.54 -14.89
N PRO A 296 18.28 94.12 -14.56
CA PRO A 296 18.45 95.57 -14.43
C PRO A 296 18.84 96.20 -15.78
#